data_AF-A0A151ZGJ2-F1
#
_entry.id   AF-A0A151ZGJ2-F1
#
_cell.length_a   1.000
_cell.length_b   1.000
_cell.length_c   1.000
_cell.angle_alpha   90.00
_cell.angle_beta   90.00
_cell.angle_gamma   90.00
#
_symmetry.space_group_name_H-M   'P 1'
#
loop_
_entity.id
_entity.type
_entity.pdbx_description
1 polymer ?
#
loop_
_entity_poly.entity_id
_entity_poly.type
_entity_poly.pdbx_seq_one_letter_code
_entity_poly.pdbx_strand_id
1 'polypeptide(L)'
;MRKHLLSIFILFTLLSTVYGANEFAVCTVRGIGSTTYSQLHGEIFLGYDGNGNLFVDAQLVGTMFTANALVVHNTGDYSDTTFSSSSIFNPNGNVFGCDVIGVLGDVEPTATTLTASNRKIEGTTSMIGMTLAVYQNALGCSTGSVGYATMGPIIGKCIIGIGNTNASLTPRPVTFTPNITNGGVNGASYGNADSDTAQSAYVRMFPTSKFPNTVTPFTGSIFFELLDKVTGDIRITASFVALNIGVNATHGFHIHTFGDQINVNGLSLGPHWQSKTPVQTHNLPAVTGRHWGDLGNLCIYDSFNVTYYKYTTTYIPYTNLNNIIGRGIAIHAKADNGTDTSFGDRIAYGTIGMIVNGQDPDVPISIPNSIDFPIEPTCEDLPIQTTTTSTTTDSSTTGEPSFAIKLKSTFFVLVSIVISIAIIQF
;
A
#
# COMPACT_ATOMS: atom_id res chain seq x y z
N MET A 1 54.52 -31.94 28.53
CA MET A 1 54.51 -31.83 27.05
C MET A 1 53.20 -31.17 26.62
N ARG A 2 53.20 -29.84 26.48
CA ARG A 2 52.07 -29.05 25.96
C ARG A 2 52.06 -29.21 24.44
N LYS A 3 50.99 -29.76 23.86
CA LYS A 3 50.75 -29.73 22.41
C LYS A 3 49.99 -28.44 22.09
N HIS A 4 50.65 -27.52 21.38
CA HIS A 4 50.05 -26.35 20.77
C HIS A 4 49.23 -26.79 19.54
N LEU A 5 47.90 -26.68 19.60
CA LEU A 5 47.08 -26.63 18.39
C LEU A 5 47.02 -25.18 17.92
N LEU A 6 47.74 -24.90 16.84
CA LEU A 6 47.64 -23.66 16.09
C LEU A 6 46.35 -23.73 15.25
N SER A 7 45.29 -23.07 15.72
CA SER A 7 44.04 -22.95 14.95
C SER A 7 44.23 -21.84 13.91
N ILE A 8 44.36 -22.23 12.65
CA ILE A 8 44.39 -21.32 11.50
C ILE A 8 42.95 -20.85 11.26
N PHE A 9 42.64 -19.62 11.67
CA PHE A 9 41.40 -18.94 11.28
C PHE A 9 41.55 -18.47 9.82
N ILE A 10 40.98 -19.23 8.89
CA ILE A 10 40.78 -18.78 7.51
C ILE A 10 39.59 -17.84 7.54
N LEU A 11 39.87 -16.53 7.56
CA LEU A 11 38.86 -15.50 7.36
C LEU A 11 38.44 -15.53 5.89
N PHE A 12 37.38 -16.27 5.57
CA PHE A 12 36.67 -16.10 4.31
C PHE A 12 36.01 -14.71 4.36
N THR A 13 36.67 -13.71 3.76
CA THR A 13 35.97 -12.50 3.33
C THR A 13 35.02 -12.92 2.23
N LEU A 14 33.78 -13.26 2.61
CA LEU A 14 32.64 -13.20 1.72
C LEU A 14 32.64 -11.77 1.17
N LEU A 15 33.12 -11.61 -0.07
CA LEU A 15 32.70 -10.50 -0.90
C LEU A 15 31.19 -10.66 -1.03
N SER A 16 30.46 -10.07 -0.09
CA SER A 16 29.09 -9.70 -0.35
C SER A 16 29.18 -8.75 -1.53
N THR A 17 28.80 -9.26 -2.70
CA THR A 17 28.36 -8.37 -3.76
C THR A 17 27.24 -7.56 -3.13
N VAL A 18 27.53 -6.31 -2.78
CA VAL A 18 26.51 -5.33 -2.47
C VAL A 18 25.70 -5.25 -3.75
N TYR A 19 24.59 -6.01 -3.82
CA TYR A 19 23.59 -5.78 -4.84
C TYR A 19 23.17 -4.33 -4.62
N GLY A 20 23.59 -3.43 -5.50
CA GLY A 20 23.17 -2.04 -5.45
C GLY A 20 21.65 -2.04 -5.31
N ALA A 21 21.15 -1.46 -4.22
CA ALA A 21 19.72 -1.32 -4.05
C ALA A 21 19.21 -0.39 -5.15
N ASN A 22 18.05 -0.68 -5.72
CA ASN A 22 17.50 0.17 -6.76
C ASN A 22 16.93 1.40 -6.11
N GLU A 23 17.54 2.52 -6.41
CA GLU A 23 17.11 3.79 -5.89
C GLU A 23 16.16 4.46 -6.88
N PHE A 24 14.95 3.92 -6.96
CA PHE A 24 13.86 4.48 -7.74
C PHE A 24 12.63 4.63 -6.87
N ALA A 25 12.04 5.81 -6.91
CA ALA A 25 10.82 6.14 -6.20
C ALA A 25 9.85 6.88 -7.11
N VAL A 26 8.58 6.78 -6.77
CA VAL A 26 7.52 7.44 -7.52
C VAL A 26 6.44 7.94 -6.58
N CYS A 27 5.79 9.02 -6.99
CA CYS A 27 4.73 9.65 -6.23
C CYS A 27 3.61 10.06 -7.20
N THR A 28 2.44 9.43 -7.10
CA THR A 28 1.27 9.76 -7.95
C THR A 28 0.47 10.87 -7.29
N VAL A 29 0.69 12.11 -7.76
CA VAL A 29 0.08 13.33 -7.25
C VAL A 29 -1.42 13.34 -7.53
N ARG A 30 -2.18 13.72 -6.51
CA ARG A 30 -3.60 14.04 -6.63
C ARG A 30 -3.83 15.42 -6.03
N GLY A 31 -4.64 16.21 -6.71
CA GLY A 31 -5.07 17.52 -6.25
C GLY A 31 -5.88 17.43 -4.96
N ILE A 32 -5.73 18.44 -4.10
CA ILE A 32 -6.45 18.51 -2.82
C ILE A 32 -7.23 19.81 -2.68
N GLY A 33 -8.26 19.80 -1.83
CA GLY A 33 -9.04 20.99 -1.51
C GLY A 33 -10.10 21.32 -2.57
N SER A 34 -10.08 22.55 -3.09
CA SER A 34 -11.16 23.11 -3.91
C SER A 34 -11.35 22.40 -5.25
N THR A 35 -12.52 22.58 -5.87
CA THR A 35 -12.81 22.10 -7.24
C THR A 35 -11.76 22.56 -8.26
N THR A 36 -11.14 23.71 -8.04
CA THR A 36 -10.08 24.27 -8.90
C THR A 36 -8.83 23.39 -8.95
N TYR A 37 -8.48 22.74 -7.84
CA TYR A 37 -7.27 21.91 -7.73
C TYR A 37 -7.55 20.43 -7.97
N SER A 38 -8.82 20.01 -7.96
CA SER A 38 -9.21 18.62 -8.23
C SER A 38 -8.74 18.07 -9.59
N GLN A 39 -8.40 18.95 -10.53
CA GLN A 39 -7.85 18.60 -11.84
C GLN A 39 -6.34 18.36 -11.82
N LEU A 40 -5.63 18.76 -10.76
CA LEU A 40 -4.20 18.50 -10.63
C LEU A 40 -3.96 17.00 -10.41
N HIS A 41 -3.18 16.40 -11.29
CA HIS A 41 -2.75 15.01 -11.18
C HIS A 41 -1.42 14.82 -11.92
N GLY A 42 -0.79 13.68 -11.71
CA GLY A 42 0.41 13.30 -12.45
C GLY A 42 1.39 12.51 -11.61
N GLU A 43 2.57 12.31 -12.16
CA GLU A 43 3.60 11.45 -11.58
C GLU A 43 4.87 12.25 -11.32
N ILE A 44 5.43 12.08 -10.12
CA ILE A 44 6.76 12.58 -9.80
C ILE A 44 7.68 11.36 -9.68
N PHE A 45 8.69 11.32 -10.54
CA PHE A 45 9.72 10.29 -10.58
C PHE A 45 10.96 10.78 -9.83
N LEU A 46 11.54 9.94 -8.98
CA LEU A 46 12.74 10.26 -8.23
C LEU A 46 13.77 9.15 -8.40
N GLY A 47 15.01 9.52 -8.70
CA GLY A 47 16.16 8.63 -8.80
C GLY A 47 17.45 9.42 -8.66
N TYR A 48 18.62 8.79 -8.79
CA TYR A 48 19.89 9.51 -8.69
C TYR A 48 20.55 9.72 -10.05
N ASP A 49 21.07 10.94 -10.25
CA ASP A 49 21.91 11.27 -11.39
C ASP A 49 23.29 10.59 -11.30
N GLY A 50 24.13 10.76 -12.33
CA GLY A 50 25.48 10.19 -12.35
C GLY A 50 26.43 10.72 -11.26
N ASN A 51 26.04 11.78 -10.54
CA ASN A 51 26.79 12.38 -9.45
C ASN A 51 26.23 12.00 -8.07
N GLY A 52 25.18 11.17 -8.01
CA GLY A 52 24.52 10.79 -6.76
C GLY A 52 23.62 11.88 -6.16
N ASN A 53 23.23 12.89 -6.94
CA ASN A 53 22.18 13.83 -6.53
C ASN A 53 20.81 13.28 -6.88
N LEU A 54 19.79 13.63 -6.09
CA LEU A 54 18.42 13.25 -6.38
C LEU A 54 17.93 14.04 -7.59
N PHE A 55 17.67 13.33 -8.68
CA PHE A 55 17.02 13.83 -9.88
C PHE A 55 15.51 13.60 -9.74
N VAL A 56 14.75 14.65 -9.98
CA VAL A 56 13.28 14.64 -9.90
C VAL A 56 12.73 15.04 -11.26
N ASP A 57 11.73 14.31 -11.74
CA ASP A 57 10.96 14.66 -12.91
C ASP A 57 9.46 14.66 -12.58
N ALA A 58 8.85 15.84 -12.59
CA ALA A 58 7.48 16.09 -12.17
C ALA A 58 6.56 16.30 -13.38
N GLN A 59 5.91 15.22 -13.81
CA GLN A 59 4.95 15.22 -14.93
C GLN A 59 3.55 15.59 -14.43
N LEU A 60 3.35 16.85 -14.07
CA LEU A 60 2.09 17.34 -13.50
C LEU A 60 1.19 17.93 -14.59
N VAL A 61 -0.10 17.60 -14.52
CA VAL A 61 -1.15 18.05 -15.43
C VAL A 61 -2.27 18.69 -14.61
N GLY A 62 -2.84 19.78 -15.13
CA GLY A 62 -3.95 20.50 -14.48
C GLY A 62 -3.60 21.96 -14.21
N THR A 63 -4.23 22.57 -13.20
CA THR A 63 -3.99 23.96 -12.80
C THR A 63 -2.60 24.12 -12.20
N MET A 64 -1.60 24.25 -13.06
CA MET A 64 -0.23 24.62 -12.71
C MET A 64 -0.09 26.14 -12.71
N PHE A 65 0.64 26.67 -11.74
CA PHE A 65 0.96 28.09 -11.67
C PHE A 65 2.27 28.35 -12.42
N THR A 66 2.77 29.59 -12.38
CA THR A 66 4.05 29.94 -13.02
C THR A 66 5.19 29.02 -12.57
N ALA A 67 5.20 28.63 -11.29
CA ALA A 67 6.10 27.66 -10.72
C ALA A 67 5.50 27.11 -9.42
N ASN A 68 5.80 25.85 -9.09
CA ASN A 68 5.27 25.14 -7.92
C ASN A 68 6.40 24.55 -7.09
N ALA A 69 6.42 24.82 -5.79
CA ALA A 69 7.39 24.21 -4.90
C ALA A 69 7.02 22.74 -4.59
N LEU A 70 8.02 21.87 -4.64
CA LEU A 70 7.94 20.47 -4.25
C LEU A 70 8.59 20.28 -2.87
N VAL A 71 7.78 19.91 -1.89
CA VAL A 71 8.21 19.84 -0.48
C VAL A 71 7.75 18.54 0.17
N VAL A 72 8.68 17.79 0.73
CA VAL A 72 8.44 16.58 1.52
C VAL A 72 8.19 16.97 2.97
N HIS A 73 7.09 16.48 3.52
CA HIS A 73 6.74 16.60 4.93
C HIS A 73 7.10 15.33 5.70
N ASN A 74 7.42 15.45 6.98
CA ASN A 74 7.78 14.32 7.86
C ASN A 74 6.57 13.46 8.29
N THR A 75 5.57 13.30 7.42
CA THR A 75 4.37 12.50 7.65
C THR A 75 3.98 11.76 6.40
N GLY A 76 3.43 10.56 6.55
CA GLY A 76 2.71 9.79 5.55
C GLY A 76 1.19 9.80 5.81
N ASP A 77 0.71 10.66 6.71
CA ASP A 77 -0.71 10.87 6.93
C ASP A 77 -1.34 11.55 5.71
N TYR A 78 -1.91 10.73 4.83
CA TYR A 78 -2.62 11.24 3.68
C TYR A 78 -3.99 11.85 4.04
N SER A 79 -4.50 11.65 5.26
CA SER A 79 -5.76 12.25 5.71
C SER A 79 -5.63 13.73 6.09
N ASP A 80 -4.49 14.15 6.64
CA ASP A 80 -4.25 15.56 6.97
C ASP A 80 -4.04 16.40 5.70
N THR A 81 -5.04 17.20 5.35
CA THR A 81 -4.98 18.11 4.20
C THR A 81 -4.30 19.44 4.50
N THR A 82 -4.06 19.73 5.77
CA THR A 82 -3.47 20.99 6.26
C THR A 82 -2.02 20.85 6.67
N PHE A 83 -1.55 19.61 6.88
CA PHE A 83 -0.22 19.29 7.38
C PHE A 83 0.06 19.93 8.75
N SER A 84 -1.00 20.23 9.52
CA SER A 84 -0.98 20.94 10.80
C SER A 84 -0.17 20.23 11.88
N SER A 85 -0.07 18.91 11.76
CA SER A 85 0.63 18.00 12.65
C SER A 85 2.08 17.75 12.15
N SER A 86 2.36 18.05 10.89
CA SER A 86 3.67 17.78 10.28
C SER A 86 4.58 19.00 10.21
N SER A 87 5.85 18.74 9.97
CA SER A 87 6.85 19.72 9.58
C SER A 87 7.51 19.27 8.29
N ILE A 88 8.27 20.17 7.66
CA ILE A 88 9.06 19.81 6.50
C ILE A 88 10.14 18.82 6.94
N PHE A 89 10.32 17.77 6.14
CA PHE A 89 11.27 16.72 6.44
C PHE A 89 12.69 17.30 6.54
N ASN A 90 13.28 17.24 7.73
CA ASN A 90 14.56 17.89 8.02
C ASN A 90 15.39 17.08 9.02
N PRO A 91 15.87 15.88 8.65
CA PRO A 91 16.58 14.99 9.56
C PRO A 91 17.90 15.57 10.08
N ASN A 92 18.45 16.60 9.41
CA ASN A 92 19.73 17.22 9.76
C ASN A 92 19.58 18.53 10.56
N GLY A 93 18.34 18.98 10.83
CA GLY A 93 18.09 20.21 11.60
C GLY A 93 18.56 21.50 10.92
N ASN A 94 18.71 21.51 9.59
CA ASN A 94 19.12 22.69 8.84
C ASN A 94 18.14 23.85 9.05
N VAL A 95 18.65 25.04 9.30
CA VAL A 95 17.85 26.19 9.71
C VAL A 95 17.44 27.00 8.47
N PHE A 96 16.30 26.63 7.90
CA PHE A 96 15.56 27.40 6.88
C PHE A 96 16.22 27.45 5.48
N GLY A 97 15.39 27.52 4.44
CA GLY A 97 15.86 27.70 3.06
C GLY A 97 15.82 26.45 2.17
N CYS A 98 16.38 26.59 0.98
CA CYS A 98 16.41 25.54 -0.06
C CYS A 98 17.32 24.35 0.29
N ASP A 99 18.18 24.52 1.29
CA ASP A 99 19.06 23.47 1.80
C ASP A 99 18.37 22.51 2.79
N VAL A 100 17.11 22.77 3.14
CA VAL A 100 16.30 21.84 3.93
C VAL A 100 16.01 20.58 3.11
N ILE A 101 16.26 19.40 3.69
CA ILE A 101 16.21 18.11 2.99
C ILE A 101 14.87 17.85 2.29
N GLY A 102 13.77 18.21 2.95
CA GLY A 102 12.43 18.05 2.40
C GLY A 102 12.11 19.01 1.26
N VAL A 103 12.83 20.12 1.11
CA VAL A 103 12.66 21.00 -0.04
C VAL A 103 13.42 20.40 -1.22
N LEU A 104 12.67 19.93 -2.23
CA LEU A 104 13.24 19.39 -3.46
C LEU A 104 13.55 20.50 -4.46
N GLY A 105 12.73 21.54 -4.49
CA GLY A 105 12.91 22.72 -5.33
C GLY A 105 11.62 23.12 -6.02
N ASP A 106 11.74 23.94 -7.06
CA ASP A 106 10.62 24.49 -7.83
C ASP A 106 10.54 23.82 -9.21
N VAL A 107 9.34 23.50 -9.67
CA VAL A 107 9.08 23.00 -11.02
C VAL A 107 8.14 23.93 -11.77
N GLU A 108 8.32 24.03 -13.08
CA GLU A 108 7.51 24.86 -13.97
C GLU A 108 6.82 23.98 -15.03
N PRO A 109 5.70 24.44 -15.63
CA PRO A 109 5.05 23.73 -16.71
C PRO A 109 5.98 23.38 -17.89
N THR A 110 6.99 24.20 -18.14
CA THR A 110 7.98 24.02 -19.22
C THR A 110 9.33 23.46 -18.75
N ALA A 111 9.52 23.33 -17.44
CA ALA A 111 10.75 22.81 -16.81
C ALA A 111 10.37 21.89 -15.65
N THR A 112 10.08 20.64 -16.00
CA THR A 112 9.55 19.63 -15.07
C THR A 112 10.62 18.92 -14.24
N THR A 113 11.90 19.11 -14.59
CA THR A 113 13.02 18.39 -13.99
C THR A 113 13.83 19.29 -13.06
N LEU A 114 14.28 18.73 -11.93
CA LEU A 114 15.23 19.39 -11.03
C LEU A 114 16.24 18.39 -10.46
N THR A 115 17.34 18.92 -9.91
CA THR A 115 18.35 18.13 -9.21
C THR A 115 18.55 18.70 -7.81
N ALA A 116 18.47 17.86 -6.80
CA ALA A 116 18.62 18.21 -5.39
C ALA A 116 19.73 17.38 -4.74
N SER A 117 20.80 18.05 -4.31
CA SER A 117 21.93 17.40 -3.64
C SER A 117 21.57 16.96 -2.21
N ASN A 118 22.27 15.94 -1.70
CA ASN A 118 22.12 15.44 -0.32
C ASN A 118 20.70 14.95 0.04
N ARG A 119 19.84 14.66 -0.94
CA ARG A 119 18.50 14.12 -0.69
C ARG A 119 18.51 12.62 -0.89
N LYS A 120 17.78 11.89 -0.03
CA LYS A 120 17.86 10.43 0.03
C LYS A 120 16.50 9.77 -0.13
N ILE A 121 16.44 8.76 -1.01
CA ILE A 121 15.32 7.80 -1.15
C ILE A 121 15.76 6.38 -0.72
N GLU A 122 16.92 6.28 -0.07
CA GLU A 122 17.49 5.07 0.51
C GLU A 122 17.96 5.33 1.93
N GLY A 123 18.25 4.25 2.65
CA GLY A 123 18.91 4.33 3.95
C GLY A 123 18.09 5.08 4.99
N THR A 124 18.80 5.55 6.02
CA THR A 124 18.21 5.96 7.30
C THR A 124 17.55 7.33 7.30
N THR A 125 17.88 8.15 6.31
CA THR A 125 17.34 9.48 6.09
C THR A 125 16.44 9.52 4.85
N SER A 126 15.94 8.35 4.43
CA SER A 126 15.06 8.21 3.27
C SER A 126 13.75 8.96 3.45
N MET A 127 13.29 9.60 2.38
CA MET A 127 11.96 10.20 2.28
C MET A 127 10.85 9.22 1.83
N ILE A 128 11.17 7.94 1.64
CA ILE A 128 10.17 6.92 1.27
C ILE A 128 9.09 6.81 2.35
N GLY A 129 7.83 6.75 1.91
CA GLY A 129 6.65 6.73 2.77
C GLY A 129 6.27 8.08 3.38
N MET A 130 7.01 9.15 3.07
CA MET A 130 6.63 10.51 3.42
C MET A 130 5.75 11.12 2.34
N THR A 131 5.06 12.19 2.72
CA THR A 131 4.17 12.92 1.82
C THR A 131 4.97 13.99 1.09
N LEU A 132 4.96 13.93 -0.24
CA LEU A 132 5.41 15.00 -1.11
C LEU A 132 4.21 15.90 -1.44
N ALA A 133 4.33 17.17 -1.07
CA ALA A 133 3.34 18.22 -1.31
C ALA A 133 3.76 19.11 -2.48
N VAL A 134 2.79 19.47 -3.30
CA VAL A 134 2.89 20.47 -4.36
C VAL A 134 2.23 21.73 -3.85
N TYR A 135 3.01 22.79 -3.69
CA TYR A 135 2.51 24.10 -3.26
C TYR A 135 2.12 24.97 -4.44
N GLN A 136 1.17 25.88 -4.22
CA GLN A 136 0.63 26.75 -5.25
C GLN A 136 1.69 27.60 -5.95
N ASN A 137 2.67 28.11 -5.21
CA ASN A 137 3.73 28.96 -5.74
C ASN A 137 5.12 28.36 -5.46
N ALA A 138 6.12 28.87 -6.17
CA ALA A 138 7.52 28.58 -5.89
C ALA A 138 7.96 29.04 -4.50
N LEU A 139 8.96 28.35 -3.96
CA LEU A 139 9.68 28.76 -2.77
C LEU A 139 10.63 29.93 -3.07
N GLY A 140 11.13 30.02 -4.31
CA GLY A 140 12.02 31.10 -4.74
C GLY A 140 13.51 30.76 -4.61
N CYS A 141 13.86 29.48 -4.72
CA CYS A 141 15.25 29.02 -4.59
C CYS A 141 16.19 29.61 -5.64
N SER A 142 15.66 29.89 -6.83
CA SER A 142 16.38 30.53 -7.94
C SER A 142 16.48 32.05 -7.84
N THR A 143 15.63 32.70 -7.02
CA THR A 143 15.52 34.17 -6.94
C THR A 143 16.02 34.75 -5.61
N GLY A 144 16.45 33.90 -4.66
CA GLY A 144 17.00 34.32 -3.36
C GLY A 144 15.97 34.86 -2.37
N SER A 145 14.67 34.85 -2.72
CA SER A 145 13.56 35.32 -1.88
C SER A 145 12.85 34.13 -1.24
N VAL A 146 13.50 33.46 -0.29
CA VAL A 146 12.96 32.23 0.31
C VAL A 146 11.93 32.56 1.40
N GLY A 147 10.69 32.08 1.23
CA GLY A 147 9.66 32.22 2.25
C GLY A 147 8.59 31.13 2.21
N TYR A 148 8.49 30.30 3.26
CA TYR A 148 7.42 29.29 3.34
C TYR A 148 6.01 29.89 3.22
N ALA A 149 5.81 31.10 3.75
CA ALA A 149 4.54 31.81 3.63
C ALA A 149 4.19 32.22 2.18
N THR A 150 5.17 32.34 1.28
CA THR A 150 4.93 32.75 -0.11
C THR A 150 4.49 31.60 -1.01
N MET A 151 4.76 30.35 -0.60
CA MET A 151 4.36 29.15 -1.34
C MET A 151 2.83 28.99 -1.42
N GLY A 152 2.09 29.65 -0.52
CA GLY A 152 0.63 29.61 -0.50
C GLY A 152 0.10 28.24 -0.04
N PRO A 153 -1.15 27.88 -0.41
CA PRO A 153 -1.74 26.60 -0.03
C PRO A 153 -1.09 25.43 -0.78
N ILE A 154 -1.24 24.23 -0.20
CA ILE A 154 -0.92 22.98 -0.86
C ILE A 154 -2.05 22.66 -1.84
N ILE A 155 -1.69 22.41 -3.10
CA ILE A 155 -2.64 22.16 -4.19
C ILE A 155 -2.70 20.69 -4.58
N GLY A 156 -1.68 19.90 -4.24
CA GLY A 156 -1.67 18.46 -4.47
C GLY A 156 -0.68 17.75 -3.56
N LYS A 157 -0.86 16.44 -3.39
CA LYS A 157 0.05 15.62 -2.59
C LYS A 157 0.04 14.15 -2.99
N CYS A 158 1.09 13.43 -2.61
CA CYS A 158 1.24 11.98 -2.78
C CYS A 158 2.18 11.40 -1.72
N ILE A 159 2.08 10.10 -1.49
CA ILE A 159 3.07 9.35 -0.69
C ILE A 159 4.18 8.89 -1.62
N ILE A 160 5.44 9.13 -1.25
CA ILE A 160 6.59 8.66 -2.02
C ILE A 160 6.72 7.14 -1.85
N GLY A 161 6.38 6.40 -2.89
CA GLY A 161 6.44 4.94 -2.91
C GLY A 161 7.73 4.40 -3.49
N ILE A 162 8.03 3.14 -3.16
CA ILE A 162 9.09 2.36 -3.82
C ILE A 162 8.68 2.17 -5.27
N GLY A 163 9.49 2.64 -6.22
CA GLY A 163 9.20 2.55 -7.65
C GLY A 163 9.49 1.18 -8.22
N ASN A 164 8.70 0.76 -9.21
CA ASN A 164 8.92 -0.50 -9.92
C ASN A 164 9.86 -0.28 -11.12
N THR A 165 10.96 -1.04 -11.16
CA THR A 165 11.97 -0.89 -12.21
C THR A 165 11.57 -1.53 -13.55
N ASN A 166 10.45 -2.25 -13.60
CA ASN A 166 9.90 -2.78 -14.83
C ASN A 166 9.27 -1.65 -15.67
N ALA A 167 10.02 -1.18 -16.67
CA ALA A 167 9.62 -0.09 -17.55
C ALA A 167 8.31 -0.35 -18.33
N SER A 168 7.90 -1.61 -18.52
CA SER A 168 6.63 -1.94 -19.18
C SER A 168 5.42 -1.72 -18.27
N LEU A 169 5.61 -1.84 -16.95
CA LEU A 169 4.56 -1.59 -15.95
C LEU A 169 4.60 -0.15 -15.45
N THR A 170 5.79 0.46 -15.49
CA THR A 170 6.07 1.83 -15.06
C THR A 170 6.72 2.58 -16.22
N PRO A 171 5.93 3.08 -17.18
CA PRO A 171 6.45 3.94 -18.24
C PRO A 171 7.06 5.20 -17.62
N ARG A 172 8.32 5.49 -17.97
CA ARG A 172 9.04 6.66 -17.46
C ARG A 172 9.13 7.73 -18.56
N PRO A 173 9.11 9.02 -18.21
CA PRO A 173 9.34 10.10 -19.16
C PRO A 173 10.72 9.95 -19.81
N VAL A 174 10.83 10.38 -21.07
CA VAL A 174 12.11 10.40 -21.78
C VAL A 174 13.13 11.33 -21.13
N THR A 175 12.64 12.33 -20.38
CA THR A 175 13.41 13.29 -19.58
C THR A 175 13.96 12.66 -18.30
N PHE A 176 13.43 11.52 -17.86
CA PHE A 176 13.89 10.83 -16.67
C PHE A 176 15.05 9.89 -17.00
N THR A 177 16.26 10.44 -16.96
CA THR A 177 17.52 9.76 -17.29
C THR A 177 18.37 9.20 -16.12
N PRO A 178 17.92 9.11 -14.84
CA PRO A 178 18.67 8.43 -13.78
C PRO A 178 19.07 6.99 -14.12
N ASN A 179 20.24 6.57 -13.61
CA ASN A 179 20.69 5.19 -13.73
C ASN A 179 19.89 4.31 -12.77
N ILE A 180 18.95 3.54 -13.31
CA ILE A 180 18.22 2.53 -12.55
C ILE A 180 18.88 1.17 -12.79
N THR A 181 19.59 0.68 -11.79
CA THR A 181 20.07 -0.71 -11.78
C THR A 181 18.89 -1.66 -11.56
N ASN A 182 19.03 -2.92 -12.01
CA ASN A 182 18.05 -3.99 -11.76
C ASN A 182 18.52 -4.88 -10.59
N GLY A 183 18.63 -4.28 -9.40
CA GLY A 183 18.94 -4.88 -8.10
C GLY A 183 17.72 -5.05 -7.18
N GLY A 184 17.93 -5.02 -5.85
CA GLY A 184 16.86 -5.17 -4.84
C GLY A 184 15.91 -3.97 -4.78
N VAL A 185 14.76 -4.11 -4.10
CA VAL A 185 13.94 -2.95 -3.71
C VAL A 185 14.80 -1.92 -2.97
N ASN A 186 14.43 -0.64 -3.01
CA ASN A 186 15.22 0.40 -2.37
C ASN A 186 15.55 0.01 -0.92
N GLY A 187 16.78 0.24 -0.50
CA GLY A 187 17.26 -0.03 0.85
C GLY A 187 16.73 0.99 1.86
N ALA A 188 15.53 1.55 1.61
CA ALA A 188 14.88 2.49 2.50
C ALA A 188 14.56 1.74 3.80
N SER A 189 15.49 1.83 4.73
CA SER A 189 15.36 1.41 6.11
C SER A 189 15.56 2.67 6.90
N TYR A 190 14.52 3.18 7.56
CA TYR A 190 14.62 4.33 8.44
C TYR A 190 15.46 3.96 9.68
N GLY A 191 16.79 3.93 9.53
CA GLY A 191 17.74 3.53 10.55
C GLY A 191 18.29 4.68 11.41
N ASN A 192 17.51 5.74 11.57
CA ASN A 192 17.61 6.59 12.75
C ASN A 192 16.32 6.54 13.56
N ALA A 193 15.54 5.47 13.35
CA ALA A 193 14.79 4.93 14.44
C ALA A 193 15.79 4.49 15.54
N ASP A 194 16.06 5.40 16.48
CA ASP A 194 15.84 4.98 17.86
C ASP A 194 14.53 4.17 17.89
N SER A 195 14.44 3.20 18.78
CA SER A 195 13.35 2.23 18.95
C SER A 195 11.91 2.81 18.99
N ASP A 196 11.68 4.06 18.60
CA ASP A 196 10.60 4.97 18.90
C ASP A 196 10.17 5.92 17.75
N THR A 197 10.32 5.62 16.45
CA THR A 197 9.98 6.62 15.38
C THR A 197 8.86 6.27 14.40
N ALA A 198 8.46 5.01 14.25
CA ALA A 198 7.22 4.66 13.55
C ALA A 198 6.51 3.52 14.30
N GLN A 199 5.61 3.88 15.20
CA GLN A 199 4.67 2.94 15.79
C GLN A 199 3.47 2.70 14.86
N SER A 200 3.29 3.56 13.87
CA SER A 200 2.06 3.64 13.10
C SER A 200 2.34 3.83 11.60
N ALA A 201 1.45 3.33 10.74
CA ALA A 201 1.45 3.63 9.32
C ALA A 201 0.02 3.81 8.80
N TYR A 202 -0.16 4.66 7.80
CA TYR A 202 -1.46 4.98 7.23
C TYR A 202 -1.47 4.77 5.72
N VAL A 203 -2.62 4.35 5.20
CA VAL A 203 -2.86 4.22 3.76
C VAL A 203 -4.19 4.85 3.42
N ARG A 204 -4.20 5.80 2.48
CA ARG A 204 -5.40 6.17 1.74
C ARG A 204 -5.52 5.26 0.53
N MET A 205 -6.69 4.65 0.36
CA MET A 205 -6.95 3.73 -0.74
C MET A 205 -7.72 4.45 -1.85
N PHE A 206 -7.35 4.16 -3.09
CA PHE A 206 -7.94 4.71 -4.30
C PHE A 206 -8.45 3.58 -5.20
N PRO A 207 -9.56 3.79 -5.92
CA PRO A 207 -10.04 2.81 -6.88
C PRO A 207 -9.10 2.77 -8.10
N THR A 208 -8.93 1.58 -8.67
CA THR A 208 -8.24 1.40 -9.96
C THR A 208 -9.22 1.64 -11.11
N SER A 209 -8.73 1.68 -12.35
CA SER A 209 -9.60 1.64 -13.54
C SER A 209 -10.33 0.30 -13.72
N LYS A 210 -10.04 -0.72 -12.89
CA LYS A 210 -10.81 -1.96 -12.81
C LYS A 210 -11.85 -1.96 -11.69
N PHE A 211 -11.87 -0.92 -10.85
CA PHE A 211 -12.95 -0.75 -9.90
C PHE A 211 -14.26 -0.52 -10.67
N PRO A 212 -15.31 -1.29 -10.37
CA PRO A 212 -16.58 -1.16 -11.07
C PRO A 212 -17.28 0.17 -10.72
N ASN A 213 -18.10 0.66 -11.63
CA ASN A 213 -18.88 1.87 -11.39
C ASN A 213 -19.94 1.61 -10.31
N THR A 214 -19.88 2.38 -9.23
CA THR A 214 -20.81 2.33 -8.11
C THR A 214 -21.54 3.66 -7.98
N VAL A 215 -22.77 3.62 -7.45
CA VAL A 215 -23.53 4.85 -7.13
C VAL A 215 -22.84 5.64 -6.02
N THR A 216 -22.37 4.93 -4.99
CA THR A 216 -21.58 5.51 -3.90
C THR A 216 -20.10 5.49 -4.29
N PRO A 217 -19.38 6.62 -4.21
CA PRO A 217 -17.94 6.64 -4.48
C PRO A 217 -17.15 5.75 -3.53
N PHE A 218 -16.15 5.04 -4.04
CA PHE A 218 -15.22 4.28 -3.20
C PHE A 218 -14.40 5.21 -2.31
N THR A 219 -14.36 4.88 -1.03
CA THR A 219 -13.41 5.48 -0.08
C THR A 219 -12.91 4.40 0.85
N GLY A 220 -11.63 4.43 1.19
CA GLY A 220 -11.11 3.53 2.21
C GLY A 220 -9.77 3.96 2.74
N SER A 221 -9.46 3.43 3.91
CA SER A 221 -8.18 3.65 4.56
C SER A 221 -7.78 2.44 5.38
N ILE A 222 -6.48 2.33 5.61
CA ILE A 222 -5.86 1.25 6.37
C ILE A 222 -4.92 1.89 7.38
N PHE A 223 -4.90 1.36 8.59
CA PHE A 223 -4.00 1.77 9.65
C PHE A 223 -3.25 0.56 10.21
N PHE A 224 -1.94 0.71 10.36
CA PHE A 224 -1.05 -0.25 10.98
C PHE A 224 -0.57 0.32 12.32
N GLU A 225 -0.58 -0.49 13.36
CA GLU A 225 -0.16 -0.15 14.71
C GLU A 225 0.76 -1.25 15.24
N LEU A 226 1.98 -0.89 15.63
CA LEU A 226 2.88 -1.78 16.36
C LEU A 226 2.47 -1.79 17.84
N LEU A 227 1.85 -2.87 18.28
CA LEU A 227 1.35 -3.02 19.65
C LEU A 227 2.46 -3.31 20.65
N ASP A 228 3.44 -4.13 20.24
CA ASP A 228 4.52 -4.58 21.10
C ASP A 228 5.81 -4.76 20.30
N LYS A 229 6.84 -4.00 20.68
CA LYS A 229 8.18 -3.98 20.05
C LYS A 229 9.02 -5.23 20.38
N VAL A 230 8.64 -6.00 21.41
CA VAL A 230 9.32 -7.23 21.83
C VAL A 230 8.79 -8.41 21.04
N THR A 231 7.47 -8.54 20.96
CA THR A 231 6.83 -9.65 20.21
C THR A 231 6.74 -9.37 18.71
N GLY A 232 6.71 -8.09 18.31
CA GLY A 232 6.48 -7.67 16.92
C GLY A 232 5.00 -7.73 16.53
N ASP A 233 4.09 -7.67 17.50
CA ASP A 233 2.64 -7.68 17.23
C ASP A 233 2.22 -6.43 16.46
N ILE A 234 1.76 -6.61 15.23
CA ILE A 234 1.24 -5.53 14.40
C ILE A 234 -0.27 -5.73 14.22
N ARG A 235 -1.05 -4.72 14.61
CA ARG A 235 -2.48 -4.65 14.33
C ARG A 235 -2.72 -3.87 13.05
N ILE A 236 -3.57 -4.43 12.21
CA ILE A 236 -4.02 -3.84 10.96
C ILE A 236 -5.52 -3.61 11.09
N THR A 237 -5.96 -2.38 10.87
CA THR A 237 -7.38 -2.01 10.84
C THR A 237 -7.71 -1.33 9.52
N ALA A 238 -8.88 -1.60 8.96
CA ALA A 238 -9.32 -0.94 7.73
C ALA A 238 -10.84 -0.77 7.67
N SER A 239 -11.28 0.25 6.95
CA SER A 239 -12.68 0.39 6.52
C SER A 239 -12.75 0.84 5.07
N PHE A 240 -13.70 0.27 4.34
CA PHE A 240 -13.94 0.59 2.93
C PHE A 240 -15.42 0.81 2.72
N VAL A 241 -15.78 1.88 2.01
CA VAL A 241 -17.14 2.14 1.54
C VAL A 241 -17.20 1.77 0.06
N ALA A 242 -18.34 1.22 -0.35
CA ALA A 242 -18.62 0.83 -1.73
C ALA A 242 -17.83 -0.36 -2.27
N LEU A 243 -17.31 -1.22 -1.38
CA LEU A 243 -16.59 -2.44 -1.78
C LEU A 243 -17.53 -3.63 -1.99
N ASN A 244 -18.79 -3.58 -1.53
CA ASN A 244 -19.79 -4.63 -1.75
C ASN A 244 -20.31 -4.58 -3.20
N ILE A 245 -19.53 -5.14 -4.13
CA ILE A 245 -19.84 -5.07 -5.56
C ILE A 245 -19.98 -6.48 -6.14
N GLY A 246 -21.22 -6.90 -6.39
CA GLY A 246 -21.56 -8.15 -7.07
C GLY A 246 -21.89 -9.31 -6.13
N VAL A 247 -21.78 -10.54 -6.64
CA VAL A 247 -22.06 -11.81 -5.91
C VAL A 247 -20.91 -12.28 -5.01
N ASN A 248 -19.75 -11.63 -5.07
CA ASN A 248 -18.58 -12.00 -4.27
C ASN A 248 -18.44 -11.00 -3.12
N ALA A 249 -18.67 -11.47 -1.90
CA ALA A 249 -18.59 -10.67 -0.68
C ALA A 249 -17.18 -10.62 -0.06
N THR A 250 -16.18 -11.14 -0.77
CA THR A 250 -14.85 -11.43 -0.22
C THR A 250 -13.76 -11.07 -1.22
N HIS A 251 -12.76 -10.33 -0.75
CA HIS A 251 -11.68 -9.78 -1.57
C HIS A 251 -10.31 -10.11 -0.99
N GLY A 252 -9.40 -10.66 -1.80
CA GLY A 252 -8.02 -10.86 -1.39
C GLY A 252 -7.31 -9.53 -1.11
N PHE A 253 -6.45 -9.52 -0.10
CA PHE A 253 -5.84 -8.33 0.47
C PHE A 253 -4.35 -8.54 0.71
N HIS A 254 -3.51 -7.78 -0.01
CA HIS A 254 -2.08 -8.08 -0.04
C HIS A 254 -1.20 -6.83 -0.02
N ILE A 255 -0.10 -6.90 0.72
CA ILE A 255 1.02 -5.96 0.58
C ILE A 255 1.86 -6.42 -0.61
N HIS A 256 2.14 -5.49 -1.50
CA HIS A 256 2.93 -5.68 -2.71
C HIS A 256 4.33 -5.11 -2.56
N THR A 257 5.23 -5.55 -3.44
CA THR A 257 6.65 -5.20 -3.38
C THR A 257 6.89 -3.70 -3.56
N PHE A 258 6.14 -3.04 -4.44
CA PHE A 258 6.33 -1.64 -4.80
C PHE A 258 5.12 -0.80 -4.39
N GLY A 259 5.35 0.46 -4.02
CA GLY A 259 4.32 1.48 -3.79
C GLY A 259 4.08 2.33 -5.03
N ASP A 260 4.27 1.73 -6.20
CA ASP A 260 4.18 2.38 -7.49
C ASP A 260 2.74 2.35 -8.02
N GLN A 261 2.13 3.53 -8.11
CA GLN A 261 0.74 3.71 -8.51
C GLN A 261 0.57 4.21 -9.96
N ILE A 262 1.62 4.17 -10.79
CA ILE A 262 1.58 4.68 -12.17
C ILE A 262 0.59 3.92 -13.04
N ASN A 263 0.58 2.59 -12.92
CA ASN A 263 -0.36 1.80 -13.68
C ASN A 263 -1.74 1.92 -13.04
N VAL A 264 -2.69 2.55 -13.74
CA VAL A 264 -4.06 2.78 -13.24
C VAL A 264 -4.84 1.50 -12.90
N ASN A 265 -4.42 0.32 -13.40
CA ASN A 265 -4.98 -0.98 -13.01
C ASN A 265 -4.24 -1.60 -11.80
N GLY A 266 -3.31 -0.89 -11.18
CA GLY A 266 -2.52 -1.31 -10.02
C GLY A 266 -1.37 -2.27 -10.33
N LEU A 267 -1.06 -2.57 -11.60
CA LEU A 267 -0.04 -3.59 -11.95
C LEU A 267 1.39 -3.21 -11.56
N SER A 268 1.69 -1.91 -11.51
CA SER A 268 2.99 -1.36 -11.12
C SER A 268 3.38 -1.69 -9.68
N LEU A 269 2.46 -2.06 -8.79
CA LEU A 269 2.82 -2.55 -7.44
C LEU A 269 3.66 -3.85 -7.47
N GLY A 270 3.68 -4.56 -8.60
CA GLY A 270 4.48 -5.78 -8.78
C GLY A 270 3.95 -6.99 -7.98
N PRO A 271 4.76 -8.02 -7.71
CA PRO A 271 4.33 -9.22 -6.99
C PRO A 271 4.07 -8.92 -5.51
N HIS A 272 3.49 -9.89 -4.80
CA HIS A 272 3.32 -9.82 -3.35
C HIS A 272 4.68 -9.64 -2.67
N TRP A 273 4.69 -8.93 -1.54
CA TRP A 273 5.90 -8.73 -0.78
C TRP A 273 6.35 -10.03 -0.10
N GLN A 274 7.56 -10.48 -0.44
CA GLN A 274 8.12 -11.73 0.05
C GLN A 274 9.63 -11.65 0.32
N SER A 275 10.12 -12.60 1.11
CA SER A 275 11.54 -12.92 1.21
C SER A 275 12.03 -13.64 -0.05
N LYS A 276 13.28 -13.39 -0.45
CA LYS A 276 13.97 -14.18 -1.48
C LYS A 276 14.65 -15.43 -0.88
N THR A 277 14.91 -15.42 0.43
CA THR A 277 15.66 -16.49 1.11
C THR A 277 15.18 -16.62 2.57
N PRO A 278 14.49 -17.70 2.96
CA PRO A 278 13.94 -18.74 2.08
C PRO A 278 12.91 -18.15 1.10
N VAL A 279 12.74 -18.81 -0.05
CA VAL A 279 11.67 -18.46 -0.99
C VAL A 279 10.33 -18.76 -0.33
N GLN A 280 9.48 -17.75 -0.25
CA GLN A 280 8.10 -17.89 0.20
C GLN A 280 7.19 -18.21 -0.99
N THR A 281 6.03 -18.77 -0.70
CA THR A 281 4.96 -18.98 -1.69
C THR A 281 3.69 -18.33 -1.19
N HIS A 282 2.77 -17.97 -2.05
CA HIS A 282 1.49 -17.42 -1.59
C HIS A 282 0.75 -18.42 -0.69
N ASN A 283 0.14 -17.93 0.41
CA ASN A 283 -0.77 -18.73 1.25
C ASN A 283 -1.65 -17.86 2.17
N LEU A 284 -2.65 -18.47 2.80
CA LEU A 284 -3.50 -17.82 3.80
C LEU A 284 -2.75 -17.52 5.11
N PRO A 285 -3.22 -16.58 5.95
CA PRO A 285 -2.42 -16.03 7.05
C PRO A 285 -2.05 -17.00 8.18
N ALA A 286 -2.75 -18.12 8.34
CA ALA A 286 -2.38 -19.16 9.30
C ALA A 286 -1.13 -19.96 8.87
N VAL A 287 -0.75 -19.92 7.59
CA VAL A 287 0.30 -20.79 7.05
C VAL A 287 1.67 -20.14 7.12
N THR A 288 2.65 -20.90 7.64
CA THR A 288 4.05 -20.49 7.68
C THR A 288 4.72 -20.64 6.32
N GLY A 289 5.72 -19.81 6.03
CA GLY A 289 6.36 -19.77 4.72
C GLY A 289 5.53 -19.08 3.62
N ARG A 290 4.39 -18.47 3.97
CA ARG A 290 3.60 -17.62 3.08
C ARG A 290 4.34 -16.34 2.70
N HIS A 291 3.88 -15.54 1.75
CA HIS A 291 4.49 -14.23 1.53
C HIS A 291 4.24 -13.31 2.73
N TRP A 292 5.19 -12.44 3.09
CA TRP A 292 5.00 -11.47 4.18
C TRP A 292 3.81 -10.54 3.98
N GLY A 293 3.47 -10.26 2.71
CA GLY A 293 2.33 -9.43 2.35
C GLY A 293 0.99 -10.16 2.30
N ASP A 294 0.91 -11.46 2.60
CA ASP A 294 -0.36 -12.19 2.54
C ASP A 294 -1.21 -11.93 3.80
N LEU A 295 -2.24 -11.09 3.64
CA LEU A 295 -3.17 -10.67 4.71
C LEU A 295 -4.52 -11.38 4.61
N GLY A 296 -4.73 -12.28 3.66
CA GLY A 296 -5.97 -13.03 3.49
C GLY A 296 -7.06 -12.18 2.86
N ASN A 297 -8.25 -12.17 3.47
CA ASN A 297 -9.45 -11.66 2.87
C ASN A 297 -10.10 -10.50 3.64
N LEU A 298 -10.62 -9.53 2.90
CA LEU A 298 -11.59 -8.56 3.37
C LEU A 298 -12.99 -9.17 3.27
N CYS A 299 -13.69 -9.22 4.41
CA CYS A 299 -15.05 -9.73 4.47
C CYS A 299 -16.06 -8.59 4.64
N ILE A 300 -17.26 -8.77 4.10
CA ILE A 300 -18.35 -7.82 4.28
C ILE A 300 -19.16 -8.22 5.52
N TYR A 301 -19.13 -7.38 6.55
CA TYR A 301 -19.76 -7.65 7.84
C TYR A 301 -21.14 -6.98 8.00
N ASP A 302 -21.50 -6.03 7.13
CA ASP A 302 -22.79 -5.35 7.18
C ASP A 302 -23.44 -5.19 5.80
N SER A 303 -24.74 -4.92 5.81
CA SER A 303 -25.55 -4.61 4.63
C SER A 303 -25.42 -3.14 4.18
N PHE A 304 -24.65 -2.32 4.90
CA PHE A 304 -24.51 -0.88 4.69
C PHE A 304 -23.40 -0.51 3.71
N ASN A 305 -22.86 -1.50 2.99
CA ASN A 305 -21.82 -1.30 1.98
C ASN A 305 -20.50 -0.78 2.60
N VAL A 306 -20.27 -1.10 3.88
CA VAL A 306 -19.01 -0.86 4.58
C VAL A 306 -18.33 -2.19 4.89
N THR A 307 -17.10 -2.33 4.44
CA THR A 307 -16.24 -3.48 4.72
C THR A 307 -15.27 -3.07 5.80
N TYR A 308 -15.26 -3.79 6.92
CA TYR A 308 -14.30 -3.61 8.00
C TYR A 308 -13.27 -4.73 8.01
N TYR A 309 -12.08 -4.45 8.52
CA TYR A 309 -11.03 -5.43 8.69
C TYR A 309 -10.26 -5.15 9.98
N LYS A 310 -9.98 -6.21 10.73
CA LYS A 310 -9.11 -6.17 11.90
C LYS A 310 -8.35 -7.48 11.97
N TYR A 311 -7.02 -7.39 11.95
CA TYR A 311 -6.13 -8.55 12.06
C TYR A 311 -4.89 -8.17 12.84
N THR A 312 -4.42 -9.06 13.72
CA THR A 312 -3.18 -8.88 14.46
C THR A 312 -2.24 -10.03 14.13
N THR A 313 -1.00 -9.71 13.78
CA THR A 313 -0.02 -10.71 13.34
C THR A 313 1.39 -10.34 13.76
N THR A 314 2.21 -11.36 14.01
CA THR A 314 3.67 -11.27 14.18
C THR A 314 4.43 -11.68 12.91
N TYR A 315 3.72 -11.97 11.82
CA TYR A 315 4.34 -12.52 10.60
C TYR A 315 5.00 -11.45 9.73
N ILE A 316 4.57 -10.19 9.85
CA ILE A 316 5.27 -9.07 9.22
C ILE A 316 6.66 -9.02 9.88
N PRO A 317 7.73 -9.23 9.10
CA PRO A 317 9.05 -9.44 9.65
C PRO A 317 9.55 -8.15 10.30
N TYR A 318 10.45 -8.34 11.26
CA TYR A 318 11.11 -7.29 12.05
C TYR A 318 10.13 -6.62 13.02
N THR A 319 10.58 -6.32 14.24
CA THR A 319 9.75 -5.75 15.30
C THR A 319 9.47 -4.26 15.11
N ASN A 320 9.30 -3.81 13.86
CA ASN A 320 8.99 -2.44 13.46
C ASN A 320 8.29 -2.39 12.09
N LEU A 321 7.67 -1.25 11.77
CA LEU A 321 6.93 -1.05 10.51
C LEU A 321 7.81 -0.61 9.33
N ASN A 322 9.11 -0.37 9.51
CA ASN A 322 9.97 0.24 8.48
C ASN A 322 9.96 -0.53 7.15
N ASN A 323 9.79 -1.85 7.20
CA ASN A 323 9.86 -2.71 6.01
C ASN A 323 8.60 -2.69 5.14
N ILE A 324 7.47 -2.17 5.65
CA ILE A 324 6.25 -1.98 4.87
C ILE A 324 6.14 -0.55 4.33
N ILE A 325 6.88 0.41 4.90
CA ILE A 325 6.82 1.82 4.48
C ILE A 325 7.22 1.96 3.01
N GLY A 326 6.41 2.73 2.27
CA GLY A 326 6.58 2.96 0.84
C GLY A 326 6.18 1.79 -0.06
N ARG A 327 5.80 0.63 0.50
CA ARG A 327 5.20 -0.46 -0.29
C ARG A 327 3.76 -0.16 -0.65
N GLY A 328 3.25 -0.91 -1.61
CA GLY A 328 1.86 -0.86 -2.02
C GLY A 328 1.01 -1.85 -1.24
N ILE A 329 -0.27 -1.57 -1.12
CA ILE A 329 -1.28 -2.53 -0.69
C ILE A 329 -2.42 -2.54 -1.71
N ALA A 330 -2.94 -3.72 -2.03
CA ALA A 330 -3.98 -3.90 -3.04
C ALA A 330 -5.16 -4.70 -2.50
N ILE A 331 -6.34 -4.34 -3.00
CA ILE A 331 -7.57 -5.12 -2.88
C ILE A 331 -7.83 -5.78 -4.23
N HIS A 332 -8.12 -7.07 -4.21
CA HIS A 332 -8.38 -7.85 -5.40
C HIS A 332 -9.87 -8.11 -5.64
N ALA A 333 -10.23 -8.37 -6.89
CA ALA A 333 -11.61 -8.63 -7.29
C ALA A 333 -12.18 -9.95 -6.76
N LYS A 334 -11.33 -10.94 -6.46
CA LYS A 334 -11.73 -12.26 -5.96
C LYS A 334 -11.15 -12.53 -4.58
N ALA A 335 -11.76 -13.49 -3.88
CA ALA A 335 -11.24 -14.03 -2.63
C ALA A 335 -9.87 -14.68 -2.84
N ASP A 336 -9.03 -14.55 -1.82
CA ASP A 336 -7.82 -15.30 -1.58
C ASP A 336 -8.18 -16.72 -1.11
N ASN A 337 -7.65 -17.73 -1.79
CA ASN A 337 -7.82 -19.16 -1.49
C ASN A 337 -6.51 -19.83 -1.01
N GLY A 338 -5.43 -19.07 -0.83
CA GLY A 338 -4.12 -19.54 -0.39
C GLY A 338 -3.31 -20.33 -1.41
N THR A 339 -3.80 -20.50 -2.64
CA THR A 339 -3.12 -21.32 -3.67
C THR A 339 -2.88 -20.57 -4.97
N ASP A 340 -3.82 -19.74 -5.40
CA ASP A 340 -3.68 -18.97 -6.62
C ASP A 340 -2.79 -17.75 -6.39
N THR A 341 -2.04 -17.31 -7.40
CA THR A 341 -1.27 -16.04 -7.33
C THR A 341 -1.98 -14.90 -8.06
N SER A 342 -3.19 -15.16 -8.56
CA SER A 342 -3.99 -14.19 -9.32
C SER A 342 -5.45 -14.21 -8.86
N PHE A 343 -5.77 -13.31 -7.92
CA PHE A 343 -7.10 -13.13 -7.34
C PHE A 343 -7.98 -12.22 -8.22
N GLY A 344 -7.83 -12.31 -9.54
CA GLY A 344 -8.41 -11.36 -10.48
C GLY A 344 -7.75 -9.98 -10.47
N ASP A 345 -8.44 -9.01 -11.06
CA ASP A 345 -7.97 -7.62 -11.17
C ASP A 345 -7.73 -6.99 -9.78
N ARG A 346 -6.75 -6.10 -9.68
CA ARG A 346 -6.61 -5.20 -8.52
C ARG A 346 -7.66 -4.10 -8.68
N ILE A 347 -8.58 -4.02 -7.74
CA ILE A 347 -9.71 -3.07 -7.80
C ILE A 347 -9.44 -1.81 -6.99
N ALA A 348 -8.59 -1.86 -5.97
CA ALA A 348 -8.12 -0.67 -5.27
C ALA A 348 -6.67 -0.83 -4.82
N TYR A 349 -5.98 0.29 -4.64
CA TYR A 349 -4.62 0.31 -4.10
C TYR A 349 -4.31 1.57 -3.29
N GLY A 350 -3.18 1.52 -2.57
CA GLY A 350 -2.58 2.67 -1.91
C GLY A 350 -1.12 2.39 -1.56
N THR A 351 -0.38 3.44 -1.23
CA THR A 351 1.02 3.35 -0.76
C THR A 351 1.07 3.59 0.74
N ILE A 352 1.84 2.76 1.44
CA ILE A 352 1.96 2.79 2.90
C ILE A 352 2.82 3.98 3.32
N GLY A 353 2.18 4.95 3.96
CA GLY A 353 2.81 6.15 4.49
C GLY A 353 3.21 5.99 5.96
N MET A 354 4.36 6.55 6.33
CA MET A 354 4.89 6.50 7.70
C MET A 354 4.21 7.53 8.60
N ILE A 355 3.72 7.13 9.76
CA ILE A 355 3.25 8.08 10.78
C ILE A 355 4.35 8.24 11.83
N VAL A 356 4.76 9.48 12.08
CA VAL A 356 5.78 9.81 13.09
C VAL A 356 5.09 10.06 14.42
N ASN A 357 5.65 9.51 15.52
CA ASN A 357 5.05 9.52 16.85
C ASN A 357 4.41 10.86 17.25
N GLY A 358 3.17 10.79 17.76
CA GLY A 358 2.40 11.96 18.19
C GLY A 358 1.75 12.75 17.06
N GLN A 359 2.02 12.38 15.80
CA GLN A 359 1.28 12.81 14.60
C GLN A 359 0.39 11.69 14.09
N ASP A 360 -0.05 10.81 14.99
CA ASP A 360 -1.10 9.88 14.65
C ASP A 360 -2.24 10.71 14.05
N PRO A 361 -2.74 10.34 12.86
CA PRO A 361 -4.06 10.83 12.46
C PRO A 361 -5.01 10.60 13.65
N ASP A 362 -6.16 11.25 13.73
CA ASP A 362 -7.17 10.84 14.73
C ASP A 362 -7.50 9.34 14.47
N VAL A 363 -6.81 8.45 15.18
CA VAL A 363 -6.60 7.08 14.75
C VAL A 363 -7.45 6.16 15.62
N PRO A 364 -8.12 5.17 15.01
CA PRO A 364 -8.44 5.09 13.58
C PRO A 364 -9.86 4.65 13.33
N ILE A 365 -10.33 4.88 12.09
CA ILE A 365 -11.25 4.01 11.37
C ILE A 365 -12.27 3.37 12.32
N SER A 366 -13.37 4.06 12.63
CA SER A 366 -14.35 3.60 13.62
C SER A 366 -14.95 2.24 13.22
N ILE A 367 -14.30 1.17 13.65
CA ILE A 367 -14.82 -0.19 13.56
C ILE A 367 -15.86 -0.32 14.67
N PRO A 368 -17.13 -0.62 14.33
CA PRO A 368 -18.14 -0.83 15.34
C PRO A 368 -17.74 -1.96 16.29
N ASN A 369 -17.80 -1.72 17.59
CA ASN A 369 -17.52 -2.73 18.64
C ASN A 369 -18.45 -3.95 18.56
N SER A 370 -19.55 -3.86 17.80
CA SER A 370 -20.49 -4.95 17.55
C SER A 370 -19.99 -5.97 16.53
N ILE A 371 -18.91 -5.69 15.79
CA ILE A 371 -18.35 -6.62 14.81
C ILE A 371 -17.34 -7.52 15.52
N ASP A 372 -17.62 -8.82 15.50
CA ASP A 372 -16.67 -9.84 15.91
C ASP A 372 -15.83 -10.26 14.71
N PHE A 373 -14.51 -10.21 14.86
CA PHE A 373 -13.58 -10.57 13.79
C PHE A 373 -12.97 -11.94 14.10
N PRO A 374 -12.91 -12.87 13.13
CA PRO A 374 -12.19 -14.10 13.30
C PRO A 374 -10.70 -13.81 13.53
N ILE A 375 -10.02 -14.73 14.22
CA ILE A 375 -8.57 -14.65 14.44
C ILE A 375 -7.83 -14.59 13.09
N GLU A 376 -8.26 -15.42 12.15
CA GLU A 376 -7.73 -15.50 10.80
C GLU A 376 -8.70 -14.87 9.81
N PRO A 377 -8.25 -13.96 8.93
CA PRO A 377 -9.11 -13.27 7.98
C PRO A 377 -9.38 -14.15 6.74
N THR A 378 -10.04 -15.29 6.91
CA THR A 378 -10.41 -16.21 5.81
C THR A 378 -11.84 -16.03 5.31
N CYS A 379 -12.70 -15.37 6.10
CA CYS A 379 -14.12 -15.16 5.84
C CYS A 379 -14.99 -16.44 5.77
N GLU A 380 -14.45 -17.61 6.17
CA GLU A 380 -15.16 -18.91 6.06
C GLU A 380 -16.34 -19.06 7.05
N ASP A 381 -16.31 -18.33 8.16
CA ASP A 381 -17.29 -18.45 9.26
C ASP A 381 -18.44 -17.42 9.22
N LEU A 382 -18.56 -16.61 8.16
CA LEU A 382 -19.59 -15.56 8.14
C LEU A 382 -20.99 -16.11 7.82
N PRO A 383 -21.99 -15.90 8.70
CA PRO A 383 -23.36 -16.28 8.39
C PRO A 383 -23.84 -15.47 7.20
N ILE A 384 -24.25 -16.15 6.13
CA ILE A 384 -24.93 -15.54 4.98
C ILE A 384 -26.15 -14.78 5.52
N GLN A 385 -26.12 -13.45 5.51
CA GLN A 385 -27.30 -12.64 5.80
C GLN A 385 -28.33 -12.88 4.69
N THR A 386 -29.21 -13.85 4.91
CA THR A 386 -30.43 -13.99 4.13
C THR A 386 -31.36 -12.85 4.53
N THR A 387 -31.37 -11.79 3.72
CA THR A 387 -32.34 -10.70 3.82
C THR A 387 -33.72 -11.28 3.53
N THR A 388 -34.46 -11.63 4.59
CA THR A 388 -35.89 -11.92 4.50
C THR A 388 -36.62 -10.58 4.48
N THR A 389 -36.95 -10.12 3.27
CA THR A 389 -37.84 -8.98 3.06
C THR A 389 -39.23 -9.37 3.58
N SER A 390 -39.61 -8.91 4.77
CA SER A 390 -40.99 -9.01 5.24
C SER A 390 -41.83 -7.96 4.52
N THR A 391 -42.43 -8.34 3.39
CA THR A 391 -43.54 -7.58 2.82
C THR A 391 -44.75 -7.70 3.75
N THR A 392 -45.04 -6.64 4.50
CA THR A 392 -46.33 -6.46 5.17
C THR A 392 -47.39 -6.23 4.10
N THR A 393 -48.21 -7.26 3.85
CA THR A 393 -49.50 -7.08 3.18
C THR A 393 -50.60 -7.57 4.12
N ASP A 394 -51.41 -6.61 4.54
CA ASP A 394 -52.71 -6.83 5.16
C ASP A 394 -53.61 -7.59 4.19
N SER A 395 -54.12 -8.76 4.59
CA SER A 395 -55.48 -9.17 4.20
C SER A 395 -56.02 -10.22 5.16
N SER A 396 -57.16 -9.89 5.75
CA SER A 396 -58.03 -10.74 6.55
C SER A 396 -58.59 -11.92 5.73
N THR A 397 -58.53 -13.15 6.26
CA THR A 397 -59.66 -14.09 6.27
C THR A 397 -59.39 -15.29 7.19
N THR A 398 -60.44 -15.71 7.88
CA THR A 398 -60.59 -16.80 8.85
C THR A 398 -60.45 -18.20 8.23
N GLY A 399 -59.80 -19.15 8.93
CA GLY A 399 -59.89 -20.58 8.61
C GLY A 399 -58.92 -21.47 9.40
N GLU A 400 -59.47 -22.44 10.12
CA GLU A 400 -58.91 -23.50 11.00
C GLU A 400 -57.68 -24.31 10.48
N PRO A 401 -56.96 -25.04 11.36
CA PRO A 401 -55.65 -25.63 11.06
C PRO A 401 -55.76 -27.06 10.46
N SER A 402 -54.82 -27.42 9.58
CA SER A 402 -54.63 -28.81 9.16
C SER A 402 -53.16 -29.20 9.03
N PHE A 403 -52.88 -30.41 9.50
CA PHE A 403 -51.59 -31.08 9.65
C PHE A 403 -50.81 -31.37 8.34
N ALA A 404 -49.48 -31.32 8.50
CA ALA A 404 -48.42 -32.17 7.91
C ALA A 404 -48.16 -32.20 6.39
N ILE A 405 -46.88 -32.03 5.99
CA ILE A 405 -45.93 -33.12 5.66
C ILE A 405 -44.56 -32.51 5.29
N LYS A 406 -43.49 -32.96 5.96
CA LYS A 406 -42.09 -32.76 5.55
C LYS A 406 -41.77 -33.75 4.43
N LEU A 407 -41.39 -33.27 3.25
CA LEU A 407 -40.75 -34.11 2.23
C LEU A 407 -39.24 -33.80 2.19
N LYS A 408 -38.42 -34.75 2.66
CA LYS A 408 -36.98 -34.82 2.39
C LYS A 408 -36.81 -35.53 1.04
N SER A 409 -36.15 -34.88 0.09
CA SER A 409 -35.73 -35.47 -1.18
C SER A 409 -34.29 -35.99 -1.06
N THR A 410 -34.15 -37.30 -0.93
CA THR A 410 -32.89 -38.04 -1.07
C THR A 410 -32.73 -38.46 -2.53
N PHE A 411 -31.63 -38.04 -3.18
CA PHE A 411 -31.30 -38.46 -4.56
C PHE A 411 -30.54 -39.79 -4.54
N PHE A 412 -31.03 -40.77 -5.30
CA PHE A 412 -30.46 -42.10 -5.45
C PHE A 412 -29.38 -42.14 -6.56
N VAL A 413 -28.36 -42.96 -6.29
CA VAL A 413 -27.25 -43.37 -7.17
C VAL A 413 -27.75 -44.30 -8.28
N LEU A 414 -27.26 -44.13 -9.50
CA LEU A 414 -27.37 -45.10 -10.60
C LEU A 414 -25.98 -45.45 -11.12
N VAL A 415 -25.55 -46.68 -10.81
CA VAL A 415 -24.36 -47.35 -11.37
C VAL A 415 -24.77 -47.99 -12.69
N SER A 416 -23.94 -47.88 -13.73
CA SER A 416 -24.05 -48.70 -14.93
C SER A 416 -22.68 -49.28 -15.28
N ILE A 417 -22.61 -50.61 -15.28
CA ILE A 417 -21.48 -51.46 -15.65
C ILE A 417 -21.59 -51.75 -17.15
N VAL A 418 -20.50 -51.57 -17.90
CA VAL A 418 -20.32 -52.21 -19.20
C VAL A 418 -18.95 -52.88 -19.21
N ILE A 419 -18.96 -54.21 -19.32
CA ILE A 419 -17.80 -55.06 -19.60
C ILE A 419 -17.80 -55.35 -21.10
N SER A 420 -16.65 -55.23 -21.75
CA SER A 420 -16.28 -56.11 -22.86
C SER A 420 -14.75 -56.22 -22.96
N ILE A 421 -14.32 -57.46 -23.15
CA ILE A 421 -12.97 -58.01 -23.10
C ILE A 421 -12.37 -58.05 -24.52
N ALA A 422 -11.03 -58.20 -24.58
CA ALA A 422 -10.20 -58.77 -25.67
C ALA A 422 -9.77 -57.82 -26.81
N ILE A 423 -8.53 -57.83 -27.36
CA ILE A 423 -7.34 -58.70 -27.26
C ILE A 423 -6.21 -58.12 -28.17
N ILE A 424 -4.94 -58.48 -27.90
CA ILE A 424 -3.73 -58.56 -28.77
C ILE A 424 -2.77 -57.34 -28.99
N GLN A 425 -1.54 -57.55 -28.45
CA GLN A 425 -0.15 -57.40 -28.97
C GLN A 425 0.11 -56.41 -30.14
N PHE A 426 1.16 -55.60 -30.14
CA PHE A 426 2.58 -55.84 -29.80
C PHE A 426 3.22 -54.65 -29.07
#